data_AF-A0A839TW42-F1
#
_entry.id   AF-A0A839TW42-F1
#
_cell.length_a   1.000
_cell.length_b   1.000
_cell.length_c   1.000
_cell.angle_alpha   90.00
_cell.angle_beta   90.00
_cell.angle_gamma   90.00
#
_symmetry.space_group_name_H-M   'P 1'
#
loop_
_entity.id
_entity.type
_entity.pdbx_description
1 polymer ?
#
loop_
_entity_poly.entity_id
_entity_poly.type
_entity_poly.pdbx_seq_one_letter_code
_entity_poly.pdbx_strand_id
1 'polypeptide(L)'
;MIRYEPSLYRPKPLNNPPTVSAEAHRPSAPYHMLFHWNRLDWYFPSSAMKREFESREIWKKCMPAGVKVDRQGHFYVSVPRWAEGVPATLNRIVLLDGKPVLDAFPSWEWNEAGNVSMLQSVLGYEIDEQNRMWILDQGKIAYQPSPEGSQKLVLWDLNTNRHIESIIIPDDVAPSRTSFLNDVVVDNINGCVYITDSGCGWQDHPLDGGIIVYNMNTKTFRRVLDRHYSTQDFPKFRFMIDTEPVYRNKPLKIGADGIALSADRGTLYYCQVTGRNLYAIDTALLRDYGTTEETIRRSVVSLGSKGTTTDGMHADNRGNVLYTMLEGKGIGCYVPESRSFNPLFSDDFMLWVDGVAFDQRGAIIFNSNRLHRMFEEPQNIDWDDPYNLIIWRAYIGPDVKSYLYV
;
A
#
# COMPACT_ATOMS: atom_id res chain seq x y z
N MET A 1 -56.79 45.00 17.97
CA MET A 1 -56.27 44.90 19.35
C MET A 1 -55.97 43.43 19.64
N ILE A 2 -54.81 42.92 19.19
CA ILE A 2 -54.24 41.62 19.60
C ILE A 2 -52.72 41.81 19.54
N ARG A 3 -52.05 41.64 20.69
CA ARG A 3 -50.61 41.82 20.88
C ARG A 3 -49.89 40.52 20.48
N TYR A 4 -48.76 40.66 19.79
CA TYR A 4 -47.82 39.58 19.52
C TYR A 4 -46.62 39.75 20.48
N GLU A 5 -46.40 38.80 21.38
CA GLU A 5 -45.17 38.68 22.16
C GLU A 5 -44.24 37.66 21.48
N PRO A 6 -42.92 37.93 21.35
CA PRO A 6 -41.95 36.93 20.90
C PRO A 6 -41.50 36.05 22.07
N SER A 7 -41.62 34.73 21.91
CA SER A 7 -41.14 33.74 22.86
C SER A 7 -39.61 33.67 22.90
N LEU A 8 -39.05 33.83 24.10
CA LEU A 8 -37.64 33.63 24.43
C LEU A 8 -37.34 32.13 24.52
N TYR A 9 -36.64 31.58 23.54
CA TYR A 9 -36.03 30.24 23.65
C TYR A 9 -34.62 30.38 24.26
N ARG A 10 -34.44 29.90 25.50
CA ARG A 10 -33.13 29.74 26.14
C ARG A 10 -32.66 28.29 26.00
N PRO A 11 -31.42 28.01 25.57
CA PRO A 11 -30.87 26.65 25.59
C PRO A 11 -30.61 26.19 27.03
N LYS A 12 -30.98 24.94 27.34
CA LYS A 12 -30.56 24.26 28.58
C LYS A 12 -29.08 23.86 28.49
N PRO A 13 -28.31 23.93 29.58
CA PRO A 13 -26.91 23.48 29.60
C PRO A 13 -26.82 21.95 29.47
N LEU A 14 -25.84 21.50 28.69
CA LEU A 14 -25.47 20.10 28.50
C LEU A 14 -24.97 19.50 29.82
N ASN A 15 -25.53 18.35 30.19
CA ASN A 15 -25.10 17.54 31.31
C ASN A 15 -23.68 16.98 31.07
N ASN A 16 -22.92 16.88 32.15
CA ASN A 16 -21.54 16.38 32.22
C ASN A 16 -21.35 15.00 31.55
N PRO A 17 -20.15 14.72 31.01
CA PRO A 17 -19.81 13.40 30.46
C PRO A 17 -19.77 12.33 31.57
N PRO A 18 -20.07 11.06 31.24
CA PRO A 18 -20.03 9.98 32.21
C PRO A 18 -18.60 9.73 32.69
N THR A 19 -18.44 9.62 34.01
CA THR A 19 -17.22 9.17 34.69
C THR A 19 -16.87 7.75 34.29
N VAL A 20 -15.74 7.59 33.60
CA VAL A 20 -15.11 6.29 33.32
C VAL A 20 -14.47 5.77 34.60
N SER A 21 -14.87 4.57 35.02
CA SER A 21 -14.26 3.84 36.12
C SER A 21 -12.79 3.54 35.82
N ALA A 22 -11.93 3.77 36.80
CA ALA A 22 -10.49 3.55 36.71
C ALA A 22 -10.16 2.07 36.47
N GLU A 23 -9.93 1.70 35.22
CA GLU A 23 -9.14 0.51 34.87
C GLU A 23 -7.66 0.86 34.95
N ALA A 24 -6.88 -0.06 35.52
CA ALA A 24 -5.46 0.09 35.78
C ALA A 24 -4.70 0.55 34.52
N HIS A 25 -3.92 1.62 34.66
CA HIS A 25 -3.04 2.17 33.62
C HIS A 25 -2.08 1.10 33.08
N ARG A 26 -2.48 0.40 32.02
CA ARG A 26 -1.54 0.03 30.97
C ARG A 26 -1.14 1.35 30.31
N PRO A 27 0.16 1.64 30.10
CA PRO A 27 0.52 2.76 29.22
C PRO A 27 -0.24 2.54 27.90
N SER A 28 -1.03 3.53 27.49
CA SER A 28 -1.85 3.43 26.27
C SER A 28 -0.93 3.01 25.13
N ALA A 29 -1.25 1.90 24.45
CA ALA A 29 -0.49 1.45 23.30
C ALA A 29 -0.30 2.64 22.34
N PRO A 30 0.88 2.78 21.69
CA PRO A 30 1.14 3.94 20.83
C PRO A 30 0.28 3.92 19.56
N TYR A 31 -0.59 2.93 19.40
CA TYR A 31 -1.43 2.68 18.25
C TYR A 31 -2.89 2.40 18.61
N HIS A 32 -3.80 2.64 17.67
CA HIS A 32 -5.21 2.26 17.74
C HIS A 32 -5.76 1.96 16.34
N MET A 33 -6.86 1.21 16.27
CA MET A 33 -7.60 0.96 15.03
C MET A 33 -8.39 2.24 14.66
N LEU A 34 -8.18 2.78 13.46
CA LEU A 34 -8.96 3.89 12.91
C LEU A 34 -10.24 3.41 12.24
N PHE A 35 -10.10 2.38 11.41
CA PHE A 35 -11.20 1.78 10.66
C PHE A 35 -11.03 0.27 10.67
N HIS A 36 -12.14 -0.46 10.70
CA HIS A 36 -12.11 -1.89 10.56
C HIS A 36 -13.38 -2.40 9.85
N TRP A 37 -13.24 -3.53 9.20
CA TRP A 37 -14.31 -4.21 8.48
C TRP A 37 -14.21 -5.71 8.69
N ASN A 38 -15.36 -6.36 8.79
CA ASN A 38 -15.43 -7.79 8.52
C ASN A 38 -15.23 -8.09 7.04
N ARG A 39 -15.85 -7.29 6.16
CA ARG A 39 -15.71 -7.32 4.71
C ARG A 39 -15.89 -5.91 4.14
N LEU A 40 -15.22 -5.61 3.02
CA LEU A 40 -15.36 -4.31 2.36
C LEU A 40 -16.76 -4.12 1.78
N ASP A 41 -17.26 -2.89 1.85
CA ASP A 41 -18.49 -2.42 1.20
C ASP A 41 -18.20 -1.07 0.52
N TRP A 42 -18.99 -0.76 -0.51
CA TRP A 42 -18.85 0.47 -1.30
C TRP A 42 -20.07 1.37 -1.20
N TYR A 43 -19.86 2.67 -1.37
CA TYR A 43 -20.92 3.64 -1.62
C TYR A 43 -21.40 3.53 -3.08
N PHE A 44 -22.13 2.45 -3.37
CA PHE A 44 -22.54 2.09 -4.72
C PHE A 44 -23.41 3.17 -5.41
N PRO A 45 -23.20 3.42 -6.72
CA PRO A 45 -23.98 4.41 -7.47
C PRO A 45 -25.40 3.93 -7.78
N SER A 46 -25.67 2.63 -7.64
CA SER A 46 -27.01 2.07 -7.81
C SER A 46 -27.25 0.83 -6.95
N SER A 47 -28.51 0.61 -6.56
CA SER A 47 -28.92 -0.61 -5.86
C SER A 47 -28.73 -1.88 -6.71
N ALA A 48 -28.74 -1.75 -8.05
CA ALA A 48 -28.52 -2.89 -8.94
C ALA A 48 -27.08 -3.40 -8.83
N MET A 49 -26.10 -2.49 -8.85
CA MET A 49 -24.69 -2.83 -8.68
C MET A 49 -24.43 -3.46 -7.30
N LYS A 50 -25.02 -2.90 -6.23
CA LYS A 50 -24.94 -3.49 -4.89
C LYS A 50 -25.51 -4.91 -4.85
N ARG A 51 -26.68 -5.14 -5.45
CA ARG A 51 -27.30 -6.47 -5.51
C ARG A 51 -26.43 -7.48 -6.25
N GLU A 52 -25.81 -7.10 -7.37
CA GLU A 52 -24.90 -7.98 -8.09
C GLU A 52 -23.69 -8.35 -7.22
N PHE A 53 -23.04 -7.35 -6.62
CA PHE A 53 -21.91 -7.52 -5.72
C PHE A 53 -22.20 -8.49 -4.57
N GLU A 54 -23.35 -8.35 -3.93
CA GLU A 54 -23.79 -9.23 -2.84
C GLU A 54 -24.16 -10.64 -3.35
N SER A 55 -24.93 -10.74 -4.44
CA SER A 55 -25.41 -12.03 -4.96
C SER A 55 -24.31 -12.95 -5.48
N ARG A 56 -23.22 -12.36 -5.99
CA ARG A 56 -22.04 -13.07 -6.48
C ARG A 56 -20.94 -13.23 -5.42
N GLU A 57 -21.21 -12.76 -4.20
CA GLU A 57 -20.28 -12.74 -3.06
C GLU A 57 -18.91 -12.15 -3.43
N ILE A 58 -18.89 -11.10 -4.25
CA ILE A 58 -17.64 -10.49 -4.76
C ILE A 58 -16.76 -9.98 -3.60
N TRP A 59 -17.38 -9.54 -2.51
CA TRP A 59 -16.69 -9.13 -1.27
C TRP A 59 -15.69 -10.17 -0.74
N LYS A 60 -15.90 -11.48 -0.98
CA LYS A 60 -14.94 -12.55 -0.58
C LYS A 60 -13.61 -12.46 -1.34
N LYS A 61 -13.58 -11.70 -2.43
CA LYS A 61 -12.41 -11.52 -3.31
C LYS A 61 -11.77 -10.14 -3.16
N CYS A 62 -12.32 -9.29 -2.29
CA CYS A 62 -11.86 -7.92 -2.10
C CYS A 62 -10.93 -7.85 -0.88
N MET A 63 -9.64 -7.65 -1.14
CA MET A 63 -8.63 -7.44 -0.10
C MET A 63 -7.97 -6.07 -0.30
N PRO A 64 -7.93 -5.21 0.73
CA PRO A 64 -7.24 -3.93 0.63
C PRO A 64 -5.73 -4.15 0.67
N ALA A 65 -5.02 -3.44 -0.21
CA ALA A 65 -3.57 -3.40 -0.24
C ALA A 65 -3.07 -2.08 0.38
N GLY A 66 -2.48 -1.16 -0.38
CA GLY A 66 -1.91 0.09 0.14
C GLY A 66 -2.93 1.10 0.71
N VAL A 67 -2.57 1.73 1.83
CA VAL A 67 -3.27 2.88 2.44
C VAL A 67 -2.39 4.13 2.41
N LYS A 68 -2.95 5.29 2.08
CA LYS A 68 -2.29 6.61 2.23
C LYS A 68 -3.27 7.64 2.78
N VAL A 69 -2.74 8.72 3.32
CA VAL A 69 -3.52 9.88 3.80
C VAL A 69 -2.99 11.15 3.14
N ASP A 70 -3.88 11.98 2.63
CA ASP A 70 -3.52 13.26 2.01
C ASP A 70 -3.34 14.38 3.05
N ARG A 71 -2.97 15.59 2.59
CA ARG A 71 -2.83 16.77 3.45
C ARG A 71 -4.13 17.26 4.06
N GLN A 72 -5.27 16.91 3.45
CA GLN A 72 -6.60 17.27 3.91
C GLN A 72 -7.12 16.27 4.97
N GLY A 73 -6.43 15.15 5.18
CA GLY A 73 -6.81 14.10 6.12
C GLY A 73 -7.78 13.07 5.53
N HIS A 74 -7.94 13.03 4.20
CA HIS A 74 -8.67 11.95 3.54
C HIS A 74 -7.79 10.70 3.45
N PHE A 75 -8.39 9.55 3.75
CA PHE A 75 -7.74 8.25 3.65
C PHE A 75 -8.11 7.59 2.32
N TYR A 76 -7.11 7.04 1.66
CA TYR A 76 -7.23 6.29 0.42
C TYR A 76 -6.82 4.85 0.65
N VAL A 77 -7.46 3.94 -0.07
CA VAL A 77 -7.13 2.51 -0.04
C VAL A 77 -7.26 1.92 -1.42
N SER A 78 -6.25 1.15 -1.84
CA SER A 78 -6.32 0.35 -3.06
C SER A 78 -6.93 -1.02 -2.77
N VAL A 79 -7.72 -1.51 -3.72
CA VAL A 79 -8.28 -2.86 -3.75
C VAL A 79 -7.94 -3.42 -5.14
N PRO A 80 -6.77 -4.05 -5.31
CA PRO A 80 -6.32 -4.55 -6.60
C PRO A 80 -7.31 -5.59 -7.15
N ARG A 81 -7.50 -5.62 -8.47
CA ARG A 81 -8.43 -6.54 -9.14
C ARG A 81 -7.82 -7.93 -9.33
N TRP A 82 -7.40 -8.57 -8.23
CA TRP A 82 -6.90 -9.97 -8.25
C TRP A 82 -7.97 -11.00 -8.62
N ALA A 83 -9.23 -10.59 -8.63
CA ALA A 83 -10.33 -11.35 -9.21
C ALA A 83 -11.27 -10.43 -10.00
N GLU A 84 -12.10 -11.04 -10.85
CA GLU A 84 -13.16 -10.33 -11.55
C GLU A 84 -14.22 -9.78 -10.58
N GLY A 85 -14.80 -8.64 -10.95
CA GLY A 85 -15.96 -8.06 -10.28
C GLY A 85 -15.66 -7.06 -9.17
N VAL A 86 -14.40 -6.88 -8.75
CA VAL A 86 -14.00 -5.84 -7.79
C VAL A 86 -14.47 -4.46 -8.30
N PRO A 87 -15.39 -3.76 -7.57
CA PRO A 87 -16.10 -2.59 -8.13
C PRO A 87 -15.18 -1.43 -8.49
N ALA A 88 -14.32 -1.00 -7.56
CA ALA A 88 -13.37 0.07 -7.75
C ALA A 88 -12.03 -0.28 -7.11
N THR A 89 -10.94 0.00 -7.83
CA THR A 89 -9.60 -0.44 -7.46
C THR A 89 -8.83 0.61 -6.65
N LEU A 90 -9.19 1.88 -6.75
CA LEU A 90 -8.71 2.93 -5.87
C LEU A 90 -9.91 3.63 -5.25
N ASN A 91 -9.85 3.85 -3.94
CA ASN A 91 -11.00 4.30 -3.17
C ASN A 91 -10.59 5.33 -2.13
N ARG A 92 -11.50 6.24 -1.81
CA ARG A 92 -11.45 7.06 -0.60
C ARG A 92 -12.33 6.41 0.47
N ILE A 93 -11.89 6.39 1.71
CA ILE A 93 -12.70 5.93 2.83
C ILE A 93 -13.63 7.06 3.26
N VAL A 94 -14.94 6.78 3.33
CA VAL A 94 -15.97 7.71 3.81
C VAL A 94 -16.82 7.05 4.90
N LEU A 95 -17.47 7.84 5.74
CA LEU A 95 -18.36 7.32 6.78
C LEU A 95 -19.81 7.43 6.32
N LEU A 96 -20.52 6.30 6.27
CA LEU A 96 -21.95 6.21 6.06
C LEU A 96 -22.60 5.68 7.34
N ASP A 97 -23.45 6.48 7.98
CA ASP A 97 -24.07 6.16 9.27
C ASP A 97 -23.07 5.71 10.35
N GLY A 98 -21.91 6.38 10.39
CA GLY A 98 -20.81 6.09 11.31
C GLY A 98 -19.99 4.85 10.97
N LYS A 99 -20.31 4.12 9.90
CA LYS A 99 -19.54 2.96 9.42
C LYS A 99 -18.64 3.34 8.25
N PRO A 100 -17.39 2.88 8.20
CA PRO A 100 -16.51 3.16 7.08
C PRO A 100 -16.94 2.34 5.84
N VAL A 101 -17.02 3.00 4.68
CA VAL A 101 -17.28 2.40 3.36
C VAL A 101 -16.33 3.00 2.33
N LEU A 102 -16.19 2.32 1.19
CA LEU A 102 -15.31 2.74 0.10
C LEU A 102 -16.07 3.55 -0.95
N ASP A 103 -15.56 4.73 -1.29
CA ASP A 103 -16.05 5.60 -2.36
C ASP A 103 -15.03 5.60 -3.50
N ALA A 104 -15.45 5.25 -4.72
CA ALA A 104 -14.54 5.08 -5.84
C ALA A 104 -13.78 6.38 -6.12
N PHE A 105 -12.44 6.31 -6.16
CA PHE A 105 -11.57 7.46 -6.37
C PHE A 105 -10.76 7.30 -7.67
N PRO A 106 -10.65 8.36 -8.49
CA PRO A 106 -11.26 9.68 -8.33
C PRO A 106 -12.77 9.71 -8.64
N SER A 107 -13.29 8.67 -9.28
CA SER A 107 -14.72 8.49 -9.57
C SER A 107 -15.01 7.04 -9.97
N TRP A 108 -16.29 6.70 -10.15
CA TRP A 108 -16.71 5.41 -10.69
C TRP A 108 -16.28 5.24 -12.15
N GLU A 109 -16.32 6.31 -12.94
CA GLU A 109 -15.90 6.34 -14.34
C GLU A 109 -14.40 6.03 -14.48
N TRP A 110 -13.57 6.61 -13.61
CA TRP A 110 -12.14 6.32 -13.57
C TRP A 110 -11.81 4.91 -13.07
N ASN A 111 -12.78 4.21 -12.48
CA ASN A 111 -12.68 2.83 -12.06
C ASN A 111 -13.44 1.89 -13.00
N GLU A 112 -13.68 2.26 -14.26
CA GLU A 112 -14.29 1.35 -15.23
C GLU A 112 -13.31 0.21 -15.63
N ALA A 113 -13.60 -1.02 -15.19
CA ALA A 113 -12.82 -2.21 -15.53
C ALA A 113 -12.94 -2.53 -17.04
N GLY A 114 -11.81 -2.82 -17.69
CA GLY A 114 -11.71 -3.15 -19.11
C GLY A 114 -11.49 -1.94 -20.02
N ASN A 115 -11.74 -0.72 -19.55
CA ASN A 115 -11.41 0.49 -20.30
C ASN A 115 -9.96 0.91 -20.02
N VAL A 116 -9.02 0.50 -20.87
CA VAL A 116 -7.56 0.68 -20.64
C VAL A 116 -7.10 2.12 -20.36
N SER A 117 -7.90 3.13 -20.78
CA SER A 117 -7.64 4.54 -20.48
C SER A 117 -7.89 4.91 -19.01
N MET A 118 -8.67 4.10 -18.28
CA MET A 118 -9.04 4.24 -16.88
C MET A 118 -8.26 3.27 -15.99
N LEU A 119 -8.48 3.29 -14.67
CA LEU A 119 -7.78 2.44 -13.72
C LEU A 119 -8.24 0.97 -13.81
N GLN A 120 -7.29 0.08 -14.04
CA GLN A 120 -7.54 -1.35 -14.20
C GLN A 120 -7.30 -2.14 -12.92
N SER A 121 -6.18 -1.92 -12.25
CA SER A 121 -5.87 -2.59 -10.98
C SER A 121 -4.74 -1.82 -10.30
N VAL A 122 -5.11 -0.92 -9.39
CA VAL A 122 -4.15 -0.17 -8.58
C VAL A 122 -3.69 -1.05 -7.42
N LEU A 123 -2.39 -1.17 -7.26
CA LEU A 123 -1.77 -1.88 -6.15
C LEU A 123 -1.09 -0.86 -5.22
N GLY A 124 0.08 -0.38 -5.60
CA GLY A 124 0.78 0.72 -4.93
C GLY A 124 0.45 2.11 -5.49
N TYR A 125 0.72 3.12 -4.68
CA TYR A 125 0.63 4.54 -5.05
C TYR A 125 1.34 5.38 -3.99
N GLU A 126 1.74 6.59 -4.34
CA GLU A 126 2.38 7.52 -3.41
C GLU A 126 1.71 8.89 -3.46
N ILE A 127 1.63 9.60 -2.32
CA ILE A 127 1.20 11.00 -2.27
C ILE A 127 2.41 11.87 -1.95
N ASP A 128 2.80 12.71 -2.89
CA ASP A 128 4.01 13.50 -2.78
C ASP A 128 3.85 14.80 -1.96
N GLU A 129 4.95 15.52 -1.73
CA GLU A 129 4.97 16.80 -1.02
C GLU A 129 4.33 17.98 -1.79
N GLN A 130 3.76 17.73 -2.96
CA GLN A 130 2.96 18.70 -3.72
C GLN A 130 1.47 18.34 -3.68
N ASN A 131 1.11 17.32 -2.87
CA ASN A 131 -0.24 16.76 -2.78
C ASN A 131 -0.70 16.18 -4.14
N ARG A 132 0.24 15.59 -4.89
CA ARG A 132 -0.06 14.84 -6.12
C ARG A 132 0.00 13.36 -5.80
N MET A 133 -1.00 12.61 -6.25
CA MET A 133 -1.03 11.17 -6.14
C MET A 133 -0.42 10.55 -7.40
N TRP A 134 0.63 9.75 -7.19
CA TRP A 134 1.27 8.92 -8.20
C TRP A 134 0.65 7.52 -8.12
N ILE A 135 -0.37 7.28 -8.94
CA ILE A 135 -1.14 6.04 -8.94
C ILE A 135 -0.45 5.04 -9.86
N LEU A 136 -0.02 3.89 -9.32
CA LEU A 136 0.57 2.81 -10.11
C LEU A 136 -0.53 1.78 -10.45
N ASP A 137 -0.95 1.80 -11.71
CA ASP A 137 -1.90 0.82 -12.26
C ASP A 137 -1.12 -0.35 -12.88
N GLN A 138 -1.25 -1.54 -12.29
CA GLN A 138 -0.58 -2.75 -12.77
C GLN A 138 -1.28 -3.40 -13.97
N GLY A 139 -2.45 -2.90 -14.38
CA GLY A 139 -3.13 -3.32 -15.61
C GLY A 139 -3.82 -4.68 -15.57
N LYS A 140 -3.45 -5.58 -14.64
CA LYS A 140 -3.96 -6.96 -14.59
C LYS A 140 -5.28 -7.07 -13.84
N ILE A 141 -6.26 -7.69 -14.49
CA ILE A 141 -7.53 -8.10 -13.88
C ILE A 141 -7.56 -9.62 -13.82
N ALA A 142 -7.83 -10.18 -12.65
CA ALA A 142 -7.88 -11.63 -12.40
C ALA A 142 -6.61 -12.36 -12.89
N TYR A 143 -5.46 -11.74 -12.67
CA TYR A 143 -4.12 -12.19 -13.12
C TYR A 143 -3.94 -12.30 -14.64
N GLN A 144 -4.96 -12.03 -15.48
CA GLN A 144 -4.83 -12.05 -16.94
C GLN A 144 -3.65 -11.18 -17.43
N PRO A 145 -3.01 -11.53 -18.56
CA PRO A 145 -2.05 -10.64 -19.19
C PRO A 145 -2.63 -9.23 -19.33
N SER A 146 -1.85 -8.23 -18.92
CA SER A 146 -2.30 -6.84 -18.98
C SER A 146 -2.46 -6.41 -20.44
N PRO A 147 -3.61 -5.83 -20.84
CA PRO A 147 -3.76 -5.27 -22.17
C PRO A 147 -2.78 -4.14 -22.43
N GLU A 148 -2.44 -3.89 -23.70
CA GLU A 148 -1.59 -2.75 -24.09
C GLU A 148 -2.17 -1.43 -23.54
N GLY A 149 -1.30 -0.58 -22.97
CA GLY A 149 -1.68 0.70 -22.37
C GLY A 149 -2.32 0.61 -20.98
N SER A 150 -2.62 -0.59 -20.46
CA SER A 150 -3.25 -0.73 -19.15
C SER A 150 -2.28 -0.51 -17.99
N GLN A 151 -1.01 -0.88 -18.15
CA GLN A 151 0.06 -0.60 -17.18
C GLN A 151 0.54 0.84 -17.31
N LYS A 152 0.38 1.62 -16.25
CA LYS A 152 0.62 3.06 -16.31
C LYS A 152 0.83 3.68 -14.93
N LEU A 153 1.57 4.79 -14.92
CA LEU A 153 1.52 5.78 -13.85
C LEU A 153 0.46 6.82 -14.19
N VAL A 154 -0.50 7.04 -13.30
CA VAL A 154 -1.48 8.12 -13.41
C VAL A 154 -1.16 9.17 -12.34
N LEU A 155 -0.91 10.40 -12.79
CA LEU A 155 -0.63 11.53 -11.91
C LEU A 155 -1.91 12.35 -11.69
N TRP A 156 -2.29 12.52 -10.43
CA TRP A 156 -3.52 13.20 -10.04
C TRP A 156 -3.25 14.32 -9.04
N ASP A 157 -3.73 15.53 -9.31
CA ASP A 157 -3.65 16.64 -8.37
C ASP A 157 -4.79 16.55 -7.36
N LEU A 158 -4.46 16.30 -6.08
CA LEU A 158 -5.46 16.22 -5.01
C LEU A 158 -5.97 17.59 -4.58
N ASN A 159 -5.26 18.69 -4.89
CA ASN A 159 -5.72 20.04 -4.53
C ASN A 159 -6.88 20.48 -5.41
N THR A 160 -6.80 20.21 -6.71
CA THR A 160 -7.85 20.56 -7.68
C THR A 160 -8.76 19.40 -8.04
N ASN A 161 -8.44 18.19 -7.57
CA ASN A 161 -9.06 16.92 -7.94
C ASN A 161 -9.11 16.72 -9.46
N ARG A 162 -7.94 16.83 -10.12
CA ARG A 162 -7.82 16.72 -11.57
C ARG A 162 -6.72 15.78 -11.99
N HIS A 163 -6.97 15.06 -13.07
CA HIS A 163 -5.96 14.34 -13.83
C HIS A 163 -4.89 15.31 -14.34
N ILE A 164 -3.62 14.94 -14.18
CA ILE A 164 -2.48 15.66 -14.73
C ILE A 164 -1.98 14.93 -15.97
N GLU A 165 -1.63 13.65 -15.85
CA GLU A 165 -0.98 12.88 -16.90
C GLU A 165 -1.18 11.37 -16.69
N SER A 166 -1.28 10.61 -17.79
CA SER A 166 -1.21 9.15 -17.77
C SER A 166 0.00 8.73 -18.58
N ILE A 167 0.93 8.02 -17.95
CA ILE A 167 2.22 7.64 -18.51
C ILE A 167 2.24 6.13 -18.64
N ILE A 168 2.14 5.63 -19.88
CA ILE A 168 2.11 4.20 -20.18
C ILE A 168 3.50 3.61 -19.92
N ILE A 169 3.55 2.48 -19.20
CA ILE A 169 4.77 1.71 -19.01
C ILE A 169 4.90 0.74 -20.19
N PRO A 170 6.00 0.80 -20.97
CA PRO A 170 6.20 -0.10 -22.11
C PRO A 170 6.30 -1.58 -21.72
N ASP A 171 5.83 -2.49 -22.60
CA ASP A 171 5.84 -3.94 -22.36
C ASP A 171 7.26 -4.52 -22.22
N ASP A 172 8.26 -3.94 -22.89
CA ASP A 172 9.66 -4.36 -22.74
C ASP A 172 10.26 -3.98 -21.36
N VAL A 173 9.63 -3.02 -20.66
CA VAL A 173 10.00 -2.64 -19.29
C VAL A 173 9.18 -3.41 -18.25
N ALA A 174 7.90 -3.62 -18.51
CA ALA A 174 6.96 -4.35 -17.67
C ALA A 174 6.20 -5.37 -18.52
N PRO A 175 6.73 -6.60 -18.69
CA PRO A 175 6.12 -7.58 -19.58
C PRO A 175 4.71 -7.94 -19.16
N SER A 176 3.77 -7.84 -20.09
CA SER A 176 2.33 -7.96 -19.84
C SER A 176 1.90 -9.24 -19.11
N ARG A 177 2.62 -10.34 -19.36
CA ARG A 177 2.34 -11.64 -18.73
C ARG A 177 2.97 -11.78 -17.34
N THR A 178 4.24 -11.42 -17.16
CA THR A 178 5.04 -11.76 -15.97
C THR A 178 5.15 -10.64 -14.95
N SER A 179 5.08 -9.38 -15.40
CA SER A 179 5.18 -8.22 -14.52
C SER A 179 4.02 -8.15 -13.53
N PHE A 180 4.34 -7.74 -12.31
CA PHE A 180 3.40 -7.46 -11.24
C PHE A 180 3.89 -6.22 -10.50
N LEU A 181 3.55 -5.05 -11.07
CA LEU A 181 3.93 -3.75 -10.54
C LEU A 181 3.29 -3.56 -9.16
N ASN A 182 4.13 -3.37 -8.14
CA ASN A 182 3.69 -3.43 -6.76
C ASN A 182 3.72 -2.06 -6.10
N ASP A 183 4.87 -1.62 -5.57
CA ASP A 183 5.01 -0.35 -4.86
C ASP A 183 5.79 0.70 -5.66
N VAL A 184 5.62 1.96 -5.24
CA VAL A 184 6.24 3.13 -5.88
C VAL A 184 6.73 4.16 -4.85
N VAL A 185 7.93 4.72 -5.10
CA VAL A 185 8.46 5.88 -4.38
C VAL A 185 8.90 6.97 -5.35
N VAL A 186 8.80 8.23 -4.92
CA VAL A 186 8.91 9.42 -5.77
C VAL A 186 10.10 10.27 -5.32
N ASP A 187 10.95 10.61 -6.27
CA ASP A 187 12.06 11.54 -6.12
C ASP A 187 11.82 12.80 -6.95
N ASN A 188 11.09 13.74 -6.36
CA ASN A 188 10.85 15.05 -6.97
C ASN A 188 12.12 15.92 -7.03
N ILE A 189 13.15 15.64 -6.23
CA ILE A 189 14.40 16.42 -6.18
C ILE A 189 15.24 16.09 -7.41
N ASN A 190 15.40 14.81 -7.72
CA ASN A 190 16.21 14.36 -8.85
C ASN A 190 15.38 14.01 -10.11
N GLY A 191 14.06 14.11 -10.03
CA GLY A 191 13.16 13.86 -11.16
C GLY A 191 13.04 12.40 -11.54
N CYS A 192 12.90 11.50 -10.56
CA CYS A 192 12.78 10.06 -10.79
C CYS A 192 11.66 9.42 -9.98
N VAL A 193 11.11 8.31 -10.48
CA VAL A 193 10.20 7.43 -9.76
C VAL A 193 10.77 6.02 -9.79
N TYR A 194 10.71 5.31 -8.67
CA TYR A 194 11.19 3.94 -8.55
C TYR A 194 10.03 3.03 -8.24
N ILE A 195 9.90 1.93 -8.98
CA ILE A 195 8.80 0.99 -8.88
C ILE A 195 9.37 -0.42 -8.67
N THR A 196 8.78 -1.18 -7.75
CA THR A 196 9.04 -2.61 -7.65
C THR A 196 8.16 -3.38 -8.61
N ASP A 197 8.76 -4.34 -9.30
CA ASP A 197 8.05 -5.38 -10.02
C ASP A 197 8.31 -6.70 -9.30
N SER A 198 7.25 -7.26 -8.70
CA SER A 198 7.35 -8.51 -7.96
C SER A 198 7.53 -9.72 -8.87
N GLY A 199 7.27 -9.58 -10.17
CA GLY A 199 7.52 -10.63 -11.16
C GLY A 199 6.67 -11.89 -11.00
N CYS A 200 5.59 -11.82 -10.22
CA CYS A 200 4.68 -12.93 -9.91
C CYS A 200 3.36 -12.82 -10.70
N GLY A 201 3.36 -12.14 -11.84
CA GLY A 201 2.16 -11.83 -12.62
C GLY A 201 1.43 -13.04 -13.22
N TRP A 202 2.04 -14.24 -13.17
CA TRP A 202 1.40 -15.47 -13.59
C TRP A 202 1.99 -16.71 -12.89
N GLN A 203 1.14 -17.66 -12.50
CA GLN A 203 1.51 -18.77 -11.60
C GLN A 203 2.35 -19.88 -12.26
N ASP A 204 2.33 -19.99 -13.59
CA ASP A 204 3.05 -21.03 -14.35
C ASP A 204 4.43 -20.60 -14.87
N HIS A 205 4.89 -19.39 -14.54
CA HIS A 205 6.15 -18.85 -15.02
C HIS A 205 7.18 -18.75 -13.87
N PRO A 206 8.49 -18.85 -14.15
CA PRO A 206 9.49 -18.40 -13.21
C PRO A 206 9.24 -16.95 -12.81
N LEU A 207 9.50 -16.66 -11.53
CA LEU A 207 9.48 -15.31 -11.01
C LEU A 207 10.42 -14.42 -11.86
N ASP A 208 9.97 -13.20 -12.13
CA ASP A 208 10.63 -12.26 -13.02
C ASP A 208 10.71 -10.86 -12.38
N GLY A 209 11.21 -10.83 -11.14
CA GLY A 209 11.24 -9.59 -10.35
C GLY A 209 12.31 -8.61 -10.81
N GLY A 210 12.08 -7.32 -10.61
CA GLY A 210 13.00 -6.24 -11.01
C GLY A 210 12.65 -4.91 -10.36
N ILE A 211 13.44 -3.88 -10.67
CA ILE A 211 13.15 -2.49 -10.31
C ILE A 211 12.98 -1.70 -11.60
N ILE A 212 11.96 -0.85 -11.67
CA ILE A 212 11.73 0.04 -12.81
C ILE A 212 12.01 1.46 -12.35
N VAL A 213 12.79 2.18 -13.14
CA VAL A 213 13.13 3.59 -12.93
C VAL A 213 12.43 4.39 -14.01
N TYR A 214 11.64 5.38 -13.63
CA TYR A 214 11.07 6.37 -14.54
C TYR A 214 11.81 7.69 -14.38
N ASN A 215 12.30 8.25 -15.49
CA ASN A 215 12.91 9.57 -15.53
C ASN A 215 11.84 10.60 -15.93
N MET A 216 11.50 11.51 -15.03
CA MET A 216 10.46 12.51 -15.24
C MET A 216 10.82 13.55 -16.32
N ASN A 217 12.11 13.80 -16.53
CA ASN A 217 12.60 14.80 -17.48
C ASN A 217 12.56 14.28 -18.92
N THR A 218 13.07 13.06 -19.14
CA THR A 218 13.10 12.43 -20.46
C THR A 218 11.83 11.64 -20.77
N LYS A 219 10.96 11.43 -19.77
CA LYS A 219 9.73 10.64 -19.89
C LYS A 219 9.98 9.19 -20.32
N THR A 220 11.12 8.63 -19.92
CA THR A 220 11.54 7.26 -20.27
C THR A 220 11.56 6.36 -19.06
N PHE A 221 11.28 5.08 -19.29
CA PHE A 221 11.46 4.05 -18.29
C PHE A 221 12.71 3.22 -18.56
N ARG A 222 13.24 2.61 -17.51
CA ARG A 222 14.33 1.64 -17.57
C ARG A 222 14.08 0.55 -16.53
N ARG A 223 14.13 -0.70 -16.96
CA ARG A 223 14.18 -1.84 -16.05
C ARG A 223 15.63 -2.12 -15.65
N VAL A 224 15.87 -2.32 -14.36
CA VAL A 224 17.17 -2.64 -13.77
C VAL A 224 17.00 -3.76 -12.75
N LEU A 225 18.12 -4.41 -12.39
CA LEU A 225 18.10 -5.55 -11.48
C LEU A 225 17.13 -6.66 -11.93
N ASP A 226 16.95 -6.79 -13.24
CA ASP A 226 16.07 -7.79 -13.82
C ASP A 226 16.56 -9.20 -13.45
N ARG A 227 15.67 -9.99 -12.87
CA ARG A 227 15.96 -11.35 -12.39
C ARG A 227 17.17 -11.41 -11.45
N HIS A 228 17.52 -10.31 -10.80
CA HIS A 228 18.64 -10.26 -9.85
C HIS A 228 18.26 -11.01 -8.56
N TYR A 229 19.22 -11.66 -7.89
CA TYR A 229 18.91 -12.48 -6.71
C TYR A 229 18.19 -11.70 -5.59
N SER A 230 18.40 -10.38 -5.52
CA SER A 230 17.76 -9.50 -4.53
C SER A 230 16.30 -9.17 -4.86
N THR A 231 15.87 -9.37 -6.10
CA THR A 231 14.50 -9.09 -6.56
C THR A 231 13.68 -10.37 -6.74
N GLN A 232 14.29 -11.54 -6.51
CA GLN A 232 13.62 -12.84 -6.59
C GLN A 232 13.25 -13.37 -5.20
N ASP A 233 12.37 -14.39 -5.20
CA ASP A 233 12.07 -15.18 -4.03
C ASP A 233 13.31 -15.93 -3.53
N PHE A 234 13.42 -16.08 -2.22
CA PHE A 234 14.43 -16.94 -1.63
C PHE A 234 14.04 -18.41 -1.88
N PRO A 235 14.88 -19.22 -2.53
CA PRO A 235 14.48 -20.54 -2.98
C PRO A 235 13.95 -21.44 -1.85
N LYS A 236 12.78 -22.04 -2.06
CA LYS A 236 12.10 -22.95 -1.13
C LYS A 236 11.73 -22.33 0.23
N PHE A 237 11.83 -21.02 0.37
CA PHE A 237 11.51 -20.33 1.60
C PHE A 237 10.02 -20.47 1.93
N ARG A 238 9.73 -20.75 3.20
CA ARG A 238 8.38 -20.84 3.75
C ARG A 238 8.35 -20.02 5.03
N PHE A 239 7.23 -19.34 5.25
CA PHE A 239 6.98 -18.57 6.45
C PHE A 239 5.52 -18.76 6.86
N MET A 240 5.22 -18.34 8.08
CA MET A 240 3.91 -18.50 8.70
C MET A 240 3.40 -17.14 9.17
N ILE A 241 2.09 -16.98 9.14
CA ILE A 241 1.38 -15.85 9.73
C ILE A 241 0.51 -16.42 10.83
N ASP A 242 0.69 -15.93 12.06
CA ASP A 242 -0.07 -16.40 13.23
C ASP A 242 -0.12 -17.93 13.37
N THR A 243 1.05 -18.57 13.28
CA THR A 243 1.24 -20.04 13.33
C THR A 243 0.71 -20.83 12.13
N GLU A 244 0.05 -20.19 11.17
CA GLU A 244 -0.46 -20.82 9.96
C GLU A 244 0.52 -20.63 8.79
N PRO A 245 0.89 -21.70 8.06
CA PRO A 245 1.65 -21.55 6.84
C PRO A 245 0.82 -20.83 5.78
N VAL A 246 1.41 -19.86 5.08
CA VAL A 246 0.74 -19.11 4.00
C VAL A 246 0.26 -20.05 2.88
N TYR A 247 1.06 -21.09 2.61
CA TYR A 247 0.69 -22.23 1.77
C TYR A 247 1.10 -23.51 2.51
N ARG A 248 0.22 -24.51 2.57
CA ARG A 248 0.49 -25.81 3.20
C ARG A 248 1.52 -26.60 2.41
N ASN A 249 1.36 -26.66 1.09
CA ASN A 249 2.08 -27.64 0.25
C ASN A 249 3.18 -27.05 -0.65
N LYS A 250 3.27 -25.72 -0.79
CA LYS A 250 4.25 -25.06 -1.67
C LYS A 250 4.76 -23.75 -1.03
N PRO A 251 5.91 -23.21 -1.44
CA PRO A 251 6.29 -21.85 -1.03
C PRO A 251 5.43 -20.80 -1.75
N LEU A 252 5.15 -19.67 -1.09
CA LEU A 252 4.71 -18.45 -1.75
C LEU A 252 5.88 -17.89 -2.56
N LYS A 253 5.64 -17.40 -3.78
CA LYS A 253 6.69 -16.83 -4.64
C LYS A 253 6.32 -15.40 -5.03
N ILE A 254 6.88 -14.45 -4.32
CA ILE A 254 6.75 -13.02 -4.60
C ILE A 254 8.14 -12.40 -4.49
N GLY A 255 8.53 -11.65 -5.52
CA GLY A 255 9.81 -10.99 -5.64
C GLY A 255 9.86 -9.65 -4.93
N ALA A 256 10.59 -8.70 -5.52
CA ALA A 256 10.71 -7.34 -5.02
C ALA A 256 9.34 -6.69 -4.82
N ASP A 257 9.14 -6.10 -3.66
CA ASP A 257 7.84 -5.53 -3.27
C ASP A 257 8.05 -4.26 -2.46
N GLY A 258 8.25 -4.39 -1.14
CA GLY A 258 8.56 -3.26 -0.29
C GLY A 258 9.74 -2.46 -0.81
N ILE A 259 9.53 -1.14 -0.89
CA ILE A 259 10.49 -0.16 -1.40
C ILE A 259 10.42 1.10 -0.54
N ALA A 260 11.57 1.67 -0.23
CA ALA A 260 11.67 2.91 0.53
C ALA A 260 12.84 3.74 -0.01
N LEU A 261 12.69 5.06 0.02
CA LEU A 261 13.70 5.99 -0.46
C LEU A 261 14.17 6.85 0.70
N SER A 262 15.49 6.95 0.90
CA SER A 262 16.05 7.77 1.98
C SER A 262 15.61 9.23 1.89
N ALA A 263 15.63 9.92 3.04
CA ALA A 263 15.27 11.34 3.14
C ALA A 263 16.12 12.24 2.23
N ASP A 264 17.38 11.89 2.01
CA ASP A 264 18.28 12.60 1.07
C ASP A 264 18.15 12.13 -0.40
N ARG A 265 17.29 11.15 -0.68
CA ARG A 265 17.11 10.49 -1.98
C ARG A 265 18.34 9.76 -2.51
N GLY A 266 19.38 9.58 -1.69
CA GLY A 266 20.63 8.94 -2.10
C GLY A 266 20.57 7.41 -2.13
N THR A 267 19.69 6.79 -1.34
CA THR A 267 19.64 5.33 -1.19
C THR A 267 18.23 4.80 -1.42
N LEU A 268 18.12 3.87 -2.37
CA LEU A 268 16.91 3.08 -2.55
C LEU A 268 17.03 1.78 -1.75
N TYR A 269 16.12 1.59 -0.80
CA TYR A 269 15.95 0.36 -0.04
C TYR A 269 14.84 -0.47 -0.66
N TYR A 270 15.02 -1.79 -0.74
CA TYR A 270 13.98 -2.70 -1.20
C TYR A 270 14.17 -4.09 -0.61
N CYS A 271 13.11 -4.90 -0.61
CA CYS A 271 13.19 -6.31 -0.27
C CYS A 271 12.22 -7.15 -1.09
N GLN A 272 12.46 -8.46 -1.11
CA GLN A 272 11.44 -9.40 -1.56
C GLN A 272 10.49 -9.79 -0.42
N VAL A 273 9.23 -10.13 -0.75
CA VAL A 273 8.29 -10.68 0.23
C VAL A 273 8.68 -12.09 0.64
N THR A 274 9.02 -12.95 -0.32
CA THR A 274 9.49 -14.31 -0.04
C THR A 274 10.96 -14.29 0.36
N GLY A 275 11.27 -13.69 1.51
CA GLY A 275 12.62 -13.56 2.06
C GLY A 275 12.65 -12.56 3.21
N ARG A 276 13.78 -12.52 3.94
CA ARG A 276 13.92 -11.63 5.11
C ARG A 276 14.95 -10.52 4.93
N ASN A 277 15.74 -10.57 3.86
CA ASN A 277 16.84 -9.62 3.67
C ASN A 277 16.33 -8.23 3.29
N LEU A 278 17.04 -7.20 3.74
CA LEU A 278 16.91 -5.83 3.23
C LEU A 278 18.09 -5.56 2.29
N TYR A 279 17.81 -4.95 1.16
CA TYR A 279 18.82 -4.52 0.18
C TYR A 279 18.82 -3.01 0.05
N ALA A 280 19.97 -2.47 -0.36
CA ALA A 280 20.15 -1.06 -0.68
C ALA A 280 20.99 -0.90 -1.95
N ILE A 281 20.71 0.18 -2.68
CA ILE A 281 21.50 0.63 -3.83
C ILE A 281 21.52 2.16 -3.90
N ASP A 282 22.66 2.72 -4.31
CA ASP A 282 22.81 4.16 -4.54
C ASP A 282 21.96 4.59 -5.75
N THR A 283 21.09 5.56 -5.55
CA THR A 283 20.20 6.05 -6.60
C THR A 283 20.95 6.73 -7.74
N ALA A 284 22.15 7.28 -7.52
CA ALA A 284 22.94 7.89 -8.57
C ALA A 284 23.23 6.90 -9.72
N LEU A 285 23.48 5.63 -9.39
CA LEU A 285 23.69 4.55 -10.35
C LEU A 285 22.43 4.20 -11.15
N LEU A 286 21.25 4.45 -10.58
CA LEU A 286 19.96 4.19 -11.21
C LEU A 286 19.52 5.36 -12.09
N ARG A 287 19.84 6.58 -11.66
CA ARG A 287 19.49 7.84 -12.35
C ARG A 287 20.36 8.09 -13.57
N ASP A 288 21.62 7.65 -13.54
CA ASP A 288 22.48 7.68 -14.71
C ASP A 288 22.19 6.51 -15.66
N TYR A 289 21.48 6.80 -16.77
CA TYR A 289 21.14 5.81 -17.78
C TYR A 289 22.36 5.32 -18.58
N GLY A 290 23.52 5.97 -18.44
CA GLY A 290 24.80 5.48 -18.96
C GLY A 290 25.45 4.39 -18.09
N THR A 291 25.06 4.26 -16.82
CA THR A 291 25.60 3.23 -15.92
C THR A 291 25.18 1.84 -16.40
N THR A 292 26.13 0.92 -16.57
CA THR A 292 25.85 -0.42 -17.11
C THR A 292 25.07 -1.29 -16.14
N GLU A 293 24.31 -2.27 -16.66
CA GLU A 293 23.58 -3.22 -15.83
C GLU A 293 24.52 -4.00 -14.89
N GLU A 294 25.69 -4.42 -15.37
CA GLU A 294 26.69 -5.10 -14.54
C GLU A 294 27.11 -4.26 -13.32
N THR A 295 27.35 -2.96 -13.53
CA THR A 295 27.71 -2.04 -12.46
C THR A 295 26.59 -1.94 -11.43
N ILE A 296 25.34 -1.75 -11.88
CA ILE A 296 24.16 -1.68 -10.99
C ILE A 296 24.04 -2.97 -10.17
N ARG A 297 24.09 -4.15 -10.82
CA ARG A 297 23.94 -5.45 -10.16
C ARG A 297 25.02 -5.68 -9.09
N ARG A 298 26.26 -5.30 -9.38
CA ARG A 298 27.39 -5.46 -8.44
C ARG A 298 27.38 -4.46 -7.28
N SER A 299 26.65 -3.35 -7.42
CA SER A 299 26.53 -2.32 -6.39
C SER A 299 25.42 -2.55 -5.37
N VAL A 300 24.60 -3.60 -5.53
CA VAL A 300 23.59 -3.98 -4.55
C VAL A 300 24.26 -4.40 -3.24
N VAL A 301 23.87 -3.76 -2.14
CA VAL A 301 24.33 -4.09 -0.79
C VAL A 301 23.23 -4.86 -0.06
N SER A 302 23.56 -6.05 0.45
CA SER A 302 22.71 -6.77 1.40
C SER A 302 22.96 -6.22 2.81
N LEU A 303 21.95 -5.62 3.43
CA LEU A 303 22.03 -5.03 4.76
C LEU A 303 21.77 -6.03 5.89
N GLY A 304 21.35 -7.25 5.53
CA GLY A 304 21.07 -8.33 6.47
C GLY A 304 19.59 -8.63 6.62
N SER A 305 19.29 -9.55 7.54
CA SER A 305 17.93 -10.05 7.77
C SER A 305 17.15 -9.13 8.72
N LYS A 306 15.94 -8.75 8.32
CA LYS A 306 14.95 -8.04 9.14
C LYS A 306 14.37 -8.91 10.27
N GLY A 307 14.62 -10.22 10.24
CA GLY A 307 14.00 -11.19 11.17
C GLY A 307 12.57 -11.59 10.80
N THR A 308 11.99 -10.97 9.78
CA THR A 308 10.61 -11.17 9.30
C THR A 308 10.55 -11.01 7.79
N THR A 309 9.58 -11.64 7.14
CA THR A 309 9.12 -11.20 5.81
C THR A 309 8.41 -9.85 5.91
N THR A 310 8.43 -9.11 4.81
CA THR A 310 7.91 -7.74 4.70
C THR A 310 7.18 -7.62 3.37
N ASP A 311 6.02 -7.00 3.43
CA ASP A 311 5.22 -6.61 2.27
C ASP A 311 5.65 -5.19 1.87
N GLY A 312 5.04 -4.15 2.45
CA GLY A 312 5.43 -2.76 2.22
C GLY A 312 6.53 -2.21 3.14
N MET A 313 7.16 -1.13 2.66
CA MET A 313 8.14 -0.33 3.39
C MET A 313 7.90 1.16 3.17
N HIS A 314 8.46 1.99 4.06
CA HIS A 314 8.50 3.43 3.87
C HIS A 314 9.67 4.04 4.65
N ALA A 315 10.04 5.27 4.37
CA ALA A 315 11.11 5.95 5.10
C ALA A 315 10.62 7.25 5.73
N ASP A 316 11.20 7.60 6.87
CA ASP A 316 10.92 8.86 7.54
C ASP A 316 11.91 9.97 7.12
N ASN A 317 11.56 11.21 7.48
CA ASN A 317 12.40 12.39 7.29
C ASN A 317 13.65 12.45 8.20
N ARG A 318 13.90 11.42 9.01
CA ARG A 318 15.08 11.29 9.89
C ARG A 318 16.07 10.24 9.38
N GLY A 319 15.75 9.59 8.26
CA GLY A 319 16.60 8.59 7.63
C GLY A 319 16.35 7.15 8.09
N ASN A 320 15.32 6.89 8.89
CA ASN A 320 14.93 5.54 9.26
C ASN A 320 14.06 4.89 8.18
N VAL A 321 14.16 3.57 8.04
CA VAL A 321 13.32 2.78 7.14
C VAL A 321 12.36 1.95 7.97
N LEU A 322 11.06 2.22 7.86
CA LEU A 322 10.01 1.41 8.43
C LEU A 322 9.66 0.26 7.49
N TYR A 323 9.41 -0.91 8.06
CA TYR A 323 9.00 -2.09 7.31
C TYR A 323 7.91 -2.85 8.05
N THR A 324 6.99 -3.45 7.29
CA THR A 324 5.99 -4.32 7.87
C THR A 324 6.60 -5.64 8.31
N MET A 325 6.13 -6.15 9.45
CA MET A 325 6.54 -7.43 10.00
C MET A 325 5.39 -8.43 9.83
N LEU A 326 5.39 -9.18 8.74
CA LEU A 326 4.35 -10.18 8.47
C LEU A 326 4.37 -11.31 9.51
N GLU A 327 5.55 -11.86 9.80
CA GLU A 327 5.74 -12.92 10.80
C GLU A 327 5.70 -12.37 12.23
N GLY A 328 6.19 -11.12 12.40
CA GLY A 328 6.25 -10.42 13.67
C GLY A 328 4.95 -9.69 14.08
N LYS A 329 3.92 -9.72 13.23
CA LYS A 329 2.62 -9.06 13.43
C LYS A 329 2.72 -7.59 13.85
N GLY A 330 3.39 -6.75 13.04
CA GLY A 330 3.59 -5.36 13.43
C GLY A 330 4.46 -4.53 12.49
N ILE A 331 5.11 -3.50 13.04
CA ILE A 331 6.01 -2.59 12.33
C ILE A 331 7.42 -2.68 12.94
N GLY A 332 8.42 -2.82 12.08
CA GLY A 332 9.84 -2.74 12.42
C GLY A 332 10.50 -1.50 11.80
N CYS A 333 11.72 -1.24 12.24
CA CYS A 333 12.50 -0.09 11.83
C CYS A 333 13.97 -0.49 11.64
N TYR A 334 14.53 -0.14 10.48
CA TYR A 334 15.95 -0.19 10.21
C TYR A 334 16.54 1.21 10.39
N VAL A 335 17.58 1.30 11.21
CA VAL A 335 18.31 2.55 11.49
C VAL A 335 19.66 2.47 10.79
N PRO A 336 19.90 3.22 9.69
CA PRO A 336 21.12 3.10 8.91
C PRO A 336 22.40 3.47 9.68
N GLU A 337 22.32 4.44 10.59
CA GLU A 337 23.46 4.92 11.38
C GLU A 337 24.08 3.80 12.24
N SER A 338 23.24 3.05 12.96
CA SER A 338 23.65 1.93 13.79
C SER A 338 23.63 0.58 13.05
N ARG A 339 23.13 0.55 11.82
CA ARG A 339 22.88 -0.67 11.01
C ARG A 339 22.07 -1.73 11.76
N SER A 340 21.06 -1.30 12.50
CA SER A 340 20.26 -2.17 13.37
C SER A 340 18.81 -2.30 12.91
N PHE A 341 18.25 -3.49 13.03
CA PHE A 341 16.83 -3.80 12.85
C PHE A 341 16.13 -3.88 14.20
N ASN A 342 15.09 -3.09 14.42
CA ASN A 342 14.39 -2.97 15.69
C ASN A 342 12.87 -3.10 15.50
N PRO A 343 12.18 -4.01 16.20
CA PRO A 343 10.72 -3.97 16.30
C PRO A 343 10.27 -2.66 16.95
N LEU A 344 9.29 -1.96 16.37
CA LEU A 344 8.68 -0.77 16.99
C LEU A 344 7.49 -1.14 17.85
N PHE A 345 6.58 -1.94 17.30
CA PHE A 345 5.41 -2.47 18.01
C PHE A 345 4.81 -3.65 17.25
N SER A 346 4.04 -4.48 17.95
CA SER A 346 3.34 -5.64 17.42
C SER A 346 2.03 -5.86 18.16
N ASP A 347 1.06 -6.46 17.49
CA ASP A 347 -0.26 -6.77 18.05
C ASP A 347 -0.84 -8.03 17.42
N ASP A 348 -1.62 -8.83 18.15
CA ASP A 348 -2.19 -10.07 17.63
C ASP A 348 -3.19 -9.85 16.48
N PHE A 349 -3.79 -8.65 16.38
CA PHE A 349 -4.67 -8.30 15.27
C PHE A 349 -3.92 -7.88 13.99
N MET A 350 -2.63 -7.55 14.08
CA MET A 350 -1.80 -7.09 12.95
C MET A 350 -1.31 -8.27 12.08
N LEU A 351 -2.25 -9.07 11.58
CA LEU A 351 -1.92 -10.12 10.62
C LEU A 351 -1.78 -9.50 9.23
N TRP A 352 -0.83 -10.00 8.44
CA TRP A 352 -0.51 -9.50 7.11
C TRP A 352 -0.54 -7.96 7.01
N VAL A 353 0.43 -7.31 7.65
CA VAL A 353 0.60 -5.87 7.58
C VAL A 353 1.21 -5.51 6.22
N ASP A 354 0.55 -4.64 5.46
CA ASP A 354 0.86 -4.40 4.04
C ASP A 354 1.60 -3.07 3.84
N GLY A 355 0.89 -1.94 3.75
CA GLY A 355 1.49 -0.64 3.42
C GLY A 355 1.68 0.28 4.63
N VAL A 356 2.66 1.20 4.54
CA VAL A 356 2.93 2.25 5.54
C VAL A 356 2.87 3.64 4.91
N ALA A 357 2.20 4.55 5.59
CA ALA A 357 2.06 5.96 5.24
C ALA A 357 2.32 6.85 6.46
N PHE A 358 2.55 8.15 6.24
CA PHE A 358 2.64 9.13 7.32
C PHE A 358 1.48 10.10 7.27
N ASP A 359 0.93 10.46 8.43
CA ASP A 359 -0.03 11.55 8.57
C ASP A 359 0.62 12.94 8.59
N GLN A 360 1.96 12.97 8.43
CA GLN A 360 2.84 14.14 8.48
C GLN A 360 2.80 14.93 9.80
N ARG A 361 2.24 14.33 10.85
CA ARG A 361 2.03 14.90 12.19
C ARG A 361 2.56 13.97 13.30
N GLY A 362 3.55 13.14 12.97
CA GLY A 362 4.21 12.25 13.93
C GLY A 362 3.61 10.86 14.06
N ALA A 363 2.56 10.53 13.28
CA ALA A 363 2.01 9.19 13.24
C ALA A 363 2.15 8.54 11.86
N ILE A 364 2.25 7.21 11.89
CA ILE A 364 2.08 6.38 10.71
C ILE A 364 0.66 5.82 10.63
N ILE A 365 0.21 5.63 9.40
CA ILE A 365 -1.02 4.95 9.04
C ILE A 365 -0.62 3.69 8.28
N PHE A 366 -1.18 2.55 8.64
CA PHE A 366 -0.87 1.28 7.98
C PHE A 366 -2.08 0.37 8.02
N ASN A 367 -2.15 -0.60 7.11
CA ASN A 367 -3.23 -1.57 7.07
C ASN A 367 -2.73 -2.97 7.42
N SER A 368 -3.65 -3.78 7.95
CA SER A 368 -3.43 -5.20 8.18
C SER A 368 -4.67 -5.97 7.75
N ASN A 369 -4.47 -7.18 7.24
CA ASN A 369 -5.56 -7.96 6.66
C ASN A 369 -5.36 -9.49 6.82
N ARG A 370 -6.18 -10.29 6.14
CA ARG A 370 -6.10 -11.77 6.18
C ARG A 370 -5.64 -12.38 4.84
N LEU A 371 -4.81 -11.67 4.07
CA LEU A 371 -4.40 -12.11 2.72
C LEU A 371 -3.80 -13.52 2.69
N HIS A 372 -3.01 -13.89 3.72
CA HIS A 372 -2.48 -15.27 3.86
C HIS A 372 -3.56 -16.37 3.79
N ARG A 373 -4.81 -16.08 4.19
CA ARG A 373 -5.94 -17.02 4.19
C ARG A 373 -6.73 -17.03 2.87
N MET A 374 -6.39 -16.18 1.91
CA MET A 374 -6.98 -16.17 0.56
C MET A 374 -6.22 -17.01 -0.47
N PHE A 375 -4.96 -17.35 -0.20
CA PHE A 375 -4.08 -17.98 -1.19
C PHE A 375 -4.42 -19.45 -1.51
N GLU A 376 -5.04 -20.16 -0.57
CA GLU A 376 -5.48 -21.54 -0.74
C GLU A 376 -7.01 -21.63 -0.84
N GLU A 377 -7.47 -22.61 -1.64
CA GLU A 377 -8.88 -22.97 -1.73
C GLU A 377 -9.17 -24.27 -0.96
N PRO A 378 -10.29 -24.37 -0.22
CA PRO A 378 -11.20 -23.26 0.09
C PRO A 378 -10.52 -22.22 1.00
N GLN A 379 -10.87 -20.94 0.81
CA GLN A 379 -10.44 -19.86 1.69
C GLN A 379 -10.82 -20.16 3.15
N ASN A 380 -9.98 -19.73 4.09
CA ASN A 380 -10.20 -19.93 5.53
C ASN A 380 -10.34 -18.59 6.26
N ILE A 381 -11.36 -17.80 5.91
CA ILE A 381 -11.65 -16.50 6.53
C ILE A 381 -13.03 -16.57 7.18
N ASP A 382 -13.10 -16.25 8.47
CA ASP A 382 -14.35 -16.01 9.17
C ASP A 382 -14.84 -14.59 8.85
N TRP A 383 -15.76 -14.47 7.90
CA TRP A 383 -16.27 -13.19 7.43
C TRP A 383 -17.29 -12.53 8.38
N ASP A 384 -17.55 -13.13 9.54
CA ASP A 384 -18.29 -12.51 10.65
C ASP A 384 -17.35 -11.79 11.64
N ASP A 385 -16.04 -12.06 11.62
CA ASP A 385 -15.04 -11.34 12.43
C ASP A 385 -14.96 -9.86 11.99
N PRO A 386 -15.31 -8.89 12.85
CA PRO A 386 -15.27 -7.46 12.50
C PRO A 386 -13.87 -6.89 12.25
N TYR A 387 -12.81 -7.67 12.49
CA TYR A 387 -11.41 -7.24 12.42
C TYR A 387 -10.60 -7.96 11.34
N ASN A 388 -11.26 -8.44 10.28
CA ASN A 388 -10.55 -9.02 9.14
C ASN A 388 -9.67 -8.00 8.42
N LEU A 389 -10.14 -6.76 8.30
CA LEU A 389 -9.48 -5.68 7.59
C LEU A 389 -9.38 -4.49 8.52
N ILE A 390 -8.19 -3.92 8.72
CA ILE A 390 -7.98 -2.88 9.71
C ILE A 390 -7.05 -1.81 9.15
N ILE A 391 -7.42 -0.54 9.29
CA ILE A 391 -6.50 0.60 9.18
C ILE A 391 -6.12 1.04 10.59
N TRP A 392 -4.83 1.16 10.85
CA TRP A 392 -4.26 1.54 12.13
C TRP A 392 -3.68 2.95 12.05
N ARG A 393 -3.59 3.60 13.21
CA ARG A 393 -2.77 4.78 13.43
C ARG A 393 -1.85 4.55 14.60
N ALA A 394 -0.55 4.77 14.41
CA ALA A 394 0.45 4.70 15.47
C ALA A 394 1.27 5.98 15.56
N TYR A 395 1.28 6.62 16.72
CA TYR A 395 2.15 7.78 16.97
C TYR A 395 3.57 7.30 17.28
N ILE A 396 4.54 7.75 16.49
CA ILE A 396 5.94 7.29 16.56
C ILE A 396 6.92 8.41 16.93
N GLY A 397 6.43 9.64 17.10
CA GLY A 397 7.21 10.74 17.70
C GLY A 397 6.86 12.10 17.10
N PRO A 398 7.20 13.19 17.81
CA PRO A 398 6.95 14.54 17.31
C PRO A 398 7.75 14.77 16.02
N ASP A 399 7.19 15.51 15.07
CA ASP A 399 7.85 15.92 13.81
C ASP A 399 8.38 14.79 12.91
N VAL A 400 7.99 13.54 13.17
CA VAL A 400 8.24 12.42 12.26
C VAL A 400 7.27 12.53 11.08
N LYS A 401 7.83 12.58 9.87
CA LYS A 401 7.11 12.73 8.60
C LYS A 401 7.67 11.75 7.58
N SER A 402 7.00 11.63 6.44
CA SER A 402 7.54 10.90 5.29
C SER A 402 8.87 11.49 4.83
N TYR A 403 9.73 10.66 4.23
CA TYR A 403 10.96 11.06 3.53
C TYR A 403 10.76 12.24 2.57
N LEU A 404 9.54 12.47 2.08
CA LEU A 404 9.11 13.60 1.25
C LEU A 404 9.16 14.99 1.93
N TYR A 405 9.24 15.03 3.26
CA TYR A 405 9.13 16.26 4.07
C TYR A 405 10.39 16.50 4.92
N VAL A 406 11.51 16.79 4.25
CA VAL A 406 12.82 17.09 4.87
C VAL A 406 13.01 18.58 5.12
#